data_AF-A0AAE0AWC8-F1
#
_entry.id   AF-A0AAE0AWC8-F1
#
_cell.length_a   1.000
_cell.length_b   1.000
_cell.length_c   1.000
_cell.angle_alpha   90.00
_cell.angle_beta   90.00
_cell.angle_gamma   90.00
#
_symmetry.space_group_name_H-M   'P 1'
#
loop_
_entity.id
_entity.type
_entity.pdbx_description
1 polymer ?
#
loop_
_entity_poly.entity_id
_entity_poly.type
_entity_poly.pdbx_seq_one_letter_code
_entity_poly.pdbx_strand_id
1 'polypeptide(L)'
;MTGTFVSENVIGVVHDHFITFHLDMDIDDDGSNNSFVKVNLVKEVNLTGKSPRKSYLKTKRYVAKTEKDAQIKLKLYDPSEFHVINPSRQSRLGNPAGYKVVPGGTAASLLDHDDPPQQRSAFTNNQIWVTPYNRTEQWAGGLFAYQGRGDDTLAVWSERNRPIENTDIVLWYTLGFHHIPCQEDFPIMPTLSSSFDLKPVNFFESNPILGAAPTFEKDLPVCKLTDSGDQISMALIIPYQCEVERVMKLFILLHFMPSVGGF
;
A
#
# COMPACT_ATOMS: atom_id res chain seq x y z
N MET A 1 23.00 -22.85 5.89
CA MET A 1 22.38 -21.54 5.59
C MET A 1 22.31 -21.40 4.09
N THR A 2 21.18 -20.95 3.55
CA THR A 2 20.99 -20.69 2.12
C THR A 2 21.27 -19.22 1.84
N GLY A 3 22.16 -18.94 0.89
CA GLY A 3 22.60 -17.57 0.62
C GLY A 3 23.77 -17.53 -0.36
N THR A 4 24.09 -16.33 -0.82
CA THR A 4 25.21 -16.05 -1.73
C THR A 4 26.45 -15.69 -0.92
N PHE A 5 27.64 -16.09 -1.36
CA PHE A 5 28.87 -15.50 -0.82
C PHE A 5 28.96 -14.03 -1.24
N VAL A 6 28.99 -13.13 -0.26
CA VAL A 6 29.11 -11.67 -0.50
C VAL A 6 30.54 -11.17 -0.30
N SER A 7 31.35 -11.93 0.44
CA SER A 7 32.79 -11.73 0.63
C SER A 7 33.47 -13.06 0.97
N GLU A 8 34.80 -13.08 1.06
CA GLU A 8 35.56 -14.26 1.49
C GLU A 8 35.09 -14.73 2.86
N ASN A 9 34.62 -15.97 2.95
CA ASN A 9 34.10 -16.58 4.18
C ASN A 9 32.83 -15.90 4.76
N VAL A 10 32.13 -15.05 3.98
CA VAL A 10 30.90 -14.36 4.41
C VAL A 10 29.73 -14.75 3.51
N ILE A 11 28.69 -15.33 4.12
CA ILE A 11 27.42 -15.68 3.45
C ILE A 11 26.37 -14.62 3.77
N GLY A 12 25.80 -14.03 2.73
CA GLY A 12 24.58 -13.22 2.84
C GLY A 12 23.35 -14.13 2.88
N VAL A 13 22.75 -14.28 4.06
CA VAL A 13 21.59 -15.16 4.27
C VAL A 13 20.34 -14.54 3.62
N VAL A 14 19.58 -15.34 2.86
CA VAL A 14 18.29 -14.90 2.30
C VAL A 14 17.31 -14.61 3.43
N HIS A 15 16.64 -13.46 3.38
CA HIS A 15 15.70 -13.03 4.41
C HIS A 15 14.64 -12.08 3.85
N ASP A 16 13.58 -11.86 4.62
CA ASP A 16 12.48 -10.98 4.25
C ASP A 16 12.42 -9.76 5.16
N HIS A 17 11.85 -8.68 4.63
CA HIS A 17 11.50 -7.49 5.39
C HIS A 17 10.01 -7.25 5.24
N PHE A 18 9.29 -7.17 6.37
CA PHE A 18 7.87 -6.81 6.40
C PHE A 18 7.61 -5.75 7.45
N ILE A 19 6.84 -4.73 7.08
CA ILE A 19 6.49 -3.58 7.91
C ILE A 19 5.00 -3.32 7.76
N THR A 20 4.29 -3.32 8.87
CA THR A 20 2.86 -3.01 8.92
C THR A 20 2.64 -1.61 9.47
N PHE A 21 1.83 -0.84 8.77
CA PHE A 21 1.40 0.50 9.16
C PHE A 21 0.00 0.45 9.76
N HIS A 22 -0.18 1.08 10.92
CA HIS A 22 -1.48 1.35 11.53
C HIS A 22 -1.99 2.70 11.01
N LEU A 23 -3.01 2.68 10.15
CA LEU A 23 -3.58 3.87 9.50
C LEU A 23 -5.00 4.11 10.03
N ASP A 24 -5.08 4.92 11.08
CA ASP A 24 -6.32 5.42 11.66
C ASP A 24 -6.78 6.64 10.84
N MET A 25 -7.69 6.43 9.90
CA MET A 25 -8.04 7.42 8.88
C MET A 25 -9.45 7.94 9.06
N ASP A 26 -9.59 9.06 9.76
CA ASP A 26 -10.85 9.78 9.93
C ASP A 26 -11.12 10.71 8.74
N ILE A 27 -11.92 10.23 7.77
CA ILE A 27 -12.21 10.98 6.54
C ILE A 27 -13.31 12.02 6.79
N ASP A 28 -12.93 13.31 6.72
CA ASP A 28 -13.84 14.48 6.77
C ASP A 28 -14.67 14.56 8.09
N ASP A 29 -13.93 14.82 9.16
CA ASP A 29 -14.13 14.81 10.63
C ASP A 29 -15.46 15.36 11.26
N ASP A 30 -16.64 15.07 10.69
CA ASP A 30 -17.94 15.29 11.36
C ASP A 30 -18.52 14.00 11.99
N GLY A 31 -17.77 12.89 11.92
CA GLY A 31 -18.07 11.59 12.52
C GLY A 31 -17.10 10.53 12.03
N SER A 32 -16.55 9.71 12.94
CA SER A 32 -15.55 8.67 12.63
C SER A 32 -16.09 7.48 11.82
N ASN A 33 -17.31 7.57 11.31
CA ASN A 33 -17.94 6.45 10.60
C ASN A 33 -17.47 6.40 9.14
N ASN A 34 -16.46 5.57 8.90
CA ASN A 34 -15.90 5.32 7.59
C ASN A 34 -16.33 3.95 7.07
N SER A 35 -16.01 3.66 5.81
CA SER A 35 -16.22 2.35 5.21
C SER A 35 -15.06 2.01 4.30
N PHE A 36 -14.64 0.75 4.32
CA PHE A 36 -13.67 0.23 3.38
C PHE A 36 -14.35 -0.28 2.12
N VAL A 37 -13.88 0.16 0.95
CA VAL A 37 -14.46 -0.19 -0.35
C VAL A 37 -13.40 -0.79 -1.25
N LYS A 38 -13.65 -2.01 -1.70
CA LYS A 38 -12.88 -2.68 -2.73
C LYS A 38 -13.50 -2.40 -4.09
N VAL A 39 -12.76 -1.72 -4.97
CA VAL A 39 -13.19 -1.41 -6.33
C VAL A 39 -12.48 -2.33 -7.30
N ASN A 40 -13.13 -3.45 -7.65
CA ASN A 40 -12.56 -4.42 -8.58
C ASN A 40 -12.58 -3.87 -10.00
N LEU A 41 -11.46 -3.99 -10.71
CA LEU A 41 -11.40 -3.79 -12.15
C LEU A 41 -11.62 -5.14 -12.83
N VAL A 42 -12.72 -5.26 -13.57
CA VAL A 42 -13.10 -6.50 -14.25
C VAL A 42 -13.17 -6.30 -15.75
N LYS A 43 -12.80 -7.36 -16.48
CA LYS A 43 -13.01 -7.47 -17.91
C LYS A 43 -14.44 -7.92 -18.17
N GLU A 44 -15.25 -7.04 -18.73
CA GLU A 44 -16.61 -7.35 -19.15
C GLU A 44 -16.57 -7.80 -20.61
N VAL A 45 -17.07 -9.01 -20.87
CA VAL A 45 -17.15 -9.57 -22.23
C VAL A 45 -18.41 -9.05 -22.91
N ASN A 46 -18.26 -8.55 -24.13
CA ASN A 46 -19.40 -8.12 -24.93
C ASN A 46 -20.02 -9.31 -25.67
N LEU A 47 -21.14 -9.81 -25.16
CA LEU A 47 -21.87 -10.93 -25.76
C LEU A 47 -22.97 -10.49 -26.74
N THR A 48 -23.26 -9.20 -26.83
CA THR A 48 -24.46 -8.69 -27.53
C THR A 48 -24.25 -8.45 -29.03
N GLY A 49 -23.00 -8.53 -29.52
CA GLY A 49 -22.67 -8.23 -30.93
C GLY A 49 -22.84 -6.77 -31.35
N LYS A 50 -23.34 -5.89 -30.47
CA LYS A 50 -23.60 -4.46 -30.77
C LYS A 50 -22.35 -3.60 -30.96
N SER A 51 -21.18 -4.13 -30.63
CA SER A 51 -19.90 -3.43 -30.81
C SER A 51 -18.87 -4.42 -31.35
N PRO A 52 -17.98 -3.99 -32.28
CA PRO A 52 -16.88 -4.83 -32.76
C PRO A 52 -15.87 -5.15 -31.66
N ARG A 53 -15.89 -4.41 -30.53
CA ARG A 53 -15.09 -4.72 -29.34
C ARG A 53 -15.59 -5.99 -28.67
N LYS A 54 -14.68 -6.94 -28.45
CA LYS A 54 -14.96 -8.20 -27.72
C LYS A 54 -15.09 -8.02 -26.20
N SER A 55 -14.45 -7.00 -25.63
CA SER A 55 -14.52 -6.70 -24.19
C SER A 55 -14.12 -5.26 -23.87
N TYR A 56 -14.44 -4.85 -22.65
CA TYR A 56 -14.07 -3.56 -22.06
C TYR A 56 -13.81 -3.70 -20.55
N LEU A 57 -13.20 -2.67 -19.97
CA LEU A 57 -12.96 -2.59 -18.53
C LEU A 57 -14.18 -2.01 -17.83
N LYS A 58 -14.57 -2.62 -16.71
CA LYS A 58 -15.67 -2.18 -15.86
C LYS A 58 -15.24 -2.22 -14.40
N THR A 59 -15.75 -1.31 -13.60
CA THR A 59 -15.53 -1.31 -12.15
C THR A 59 -16.72 -1.94 -11.43
N LYS A 60 -16.45 -2.73 -10.39
CA LYS A 60 -17.44 -3.26 -9.45
C LYS A 60 -17.03 -2.89 -8.04
N ARG A 61 -17.87 -2.11 -7.35
CA ARG A 61 -17.59 -1.61 -5.99
C ARG A 61 -18.22 -2.56 -4.98
N TYR A 62 -17.46 -2.94 -3.97
CA TYR A 62 -17.91 -3.77 -2.86
C TYR A 62 -17.53 -3.08 -1.55
N VAL A 63 -18.54 -2.75 -0.74
CA VAL A 63 -18.33 -2.25 0.61
C VAL A 63 -18.07 -3.46 1.50
N ALA A 64 -16.92 -3.49 2.18
CA ALA A 64 -16.59 -4.55 3.11
C ALA A 64 -17.45 -4.39 4.37
N LYS A 65 -18.15 -5.46 4.77
CA LYS A 65 -19.10 -5.41 5.89
C LYS A 65 -18.46 -5.85 7.19
N THR A 66 -17.53 -6.79 7.09
CA THR A 66 -16.85 -7.41 8.23
C THR A 66 -15.35 -7.48 8.02
N GLU A 67 -14.58 -7.68 9.08
CA GLU A 67 -13.11 -7.79 9.02
C GLU A 67 -12.64 -8.82 7.97
N LYS A 68 -13.34 -9.96 7.83
CA LYS A 68 -12.99 -10.99 6.82
C LYS A 68 -13.16 -10.51 5.38
N ASP A 69 -14.10 -9.60 5.11
CA ASP A 69 -14.26 -9.01 3.77
C ASP A 69 -13.10 -8.09 3.38
N ALA A 70 -12.35 -7.61 4.39
CA ALA A 70 -11.25 -6.66 4.24
C ALA A 70 -9.86 -7.28 4.44
N GLN A 71 -9.75 -8.61 4.43
CA GLN A 71 -8.47 -9.33 4.36
C GLN A 71 -8.02 -9.45 2.91
N ILE A 72 -7.12 -8.57 2.47
CA ILE A 72 -6.75 -8.45 1.06
C ILE A 72 -5.36 -9.01 0.79
N LYS A 73 -5.32 -9.99 -0.10
CA LYS A 73 -4.10 -10.39 -0.83
C LYS A 73 -4.07 -9.66 -2.17
N LEU A 74 -3.03 -8.88 -2.42
CA LEU A 74 -2.89 -8.17 -3.70
C LEU A 74 -2.67 -9.17 -4.83
N LYS A 75 -3.32 -8.93 -5.98
CA LYS A 75 -3.27 -9.82 -7.14
C LYS A 75 -3.08 -9.03 -8.43
N LEU A 76 -2.07 -9.42 -9.21
CA LEU A 76 -1.78 -8.80 -10.50
C LEU A 76 -2.93 -9.02 -11.51
N TYR A 77 -3.51 -10.22 -11.53
CA TYR A 77 -4.54 -10.60 -12.51
C TYR A 77 -5.98 -10.40 -12.03
N ASP A 78 -6.18 -10.00 -10.77
CA ASP A 78 -7.46 -9.58 -10.19
C ASP A 78 -7.33 -8.16 -9.59
N PRO A 79 -7.01 -7.13 -10.40
CA PRO A 79 -6.66 -5.81 -9.88
C PRO A 79 -7.86 -5.11 -9.21
N SER A 80 -7.58 -4.38 -8.14
CA SER A 80 -8.58 -3.61 -7.39
C SER A 80 -7.97 -2.32 -6.84
N GLU A 81 -8.79 -1.28 -6.68
CA GLU A 81 -8.46 -0.16 -5.81
C GLU A 81 -9.06 -0.36 -4.41
N PHE A 82 -8.43 0.23 -3.40
CA PHE A 82 -8.81 0.09 -1.99
C PHE A 82 -9.05 1.47 -1.40
N HIS A 83 -10.31 1.80 -1.14
CA HIS A 83 -10.73 3.12 -0.69
C HIS A 83 -11.18 3.05 0.77
N VAL A 84 -10.84 4.06 1.55
CA VAL A 84 -11.53 4.39 2.81
C VAL A 84 -12.34 5.65 2.54
N ILE A 85 -13.65 5.55 2.74
CA ILE A 85 -14.60 6.60 2.39
C ILE A 85 -15.46 6.97 3.60
N ASN A 86 -15.93 8.21 3.61
CA ASN A 86 -17.04 8.63 4.45
C ASN A 86 -18.33 8.63 3.61
N PRO A 87 -19.26 7.69 3.84
CA PRO A 87 -20.48 7.59 3.03
C PRO A 87 -21.46 8.75 3.25
N SER A 88 -21.35 9.44 4.40
CA SER A 88 -22.22 10.57 4.78
C SER A 88 -21.77 11.89 4.17
N ARG A 89 -20.54 11.97 3.66
CA ARG A 89 -19.96 13.15 3.03
C ARG A 89 -19.80 12.91 1.54
N GLN A 90 -20.57 13.63 0.73
CA GLN A 90 -20.59 13.46 -0.72
C GLN A 90 -20.25 14.77 -1.41
N SER A 91 -19.50 14.65 -2.51
CA SER A 91 -19.30 15.78 -3.42
C SER A 91 -20.61 16.18 -4.10
N ARG A 92 -20.63 17.33 -4.76
CA ARG A 92 -21.78 17.79 -5.56
C ARG A 92 -22.27 16.77 -6.59
N LEU A 93 -21.40 15.84 -7.03
CA LEU A 93 -21.74 14.77 -7.98
C LEU A 93 -22.26 13.49 -7.31
N GLY A 94 -22.42 13.48 -5.99
CA GLY A 94 -22.89 12.33 -5.23
C GLY A 94 -21.84 11.25 -4.97
N ASN A 95 -20.55 11.55 -5.17
CA ASN A 95 -19.47 10.62 -4.85
C ASN A 95 -19.05 10.78 -3.39
N PRO A 96 -18.93 9.69 -2.61
CA PRO A 96 -18.45 9.78 -1.24
C PRO A 96 -17.00 10.26 -1.21
N ALA A 97 -16.70 11.15 -0.27
CA ALA A 97 -15.36 11.64 -0.01
C ALA A 97 -14.49 10.49 0.54
N GLY A 98 -13.23 10.42 0.14
CA GLY A 98 -12.35 9.34 0.56
C GLY A 98 -10.90 9.51 0.19
N TYR A 99 -10.10 8.60 0.71
CA TYR A 99 -8.72 8.36 0.29
C TYR A 99 -8.58 6.92 -0.18
N LYS A 100 -7.65 6.69 -1.11
CA LYS A 100 -7.27 5.34 -1.53
C LYS A 100 -5.83 5.04 -1.18
N VAL A 101 -5.61 3.80 -0.78
CA VAL A 101 -4.27 3.24 -0.69
C VAL A 101 -3.83 2.89 -2.11
N VAL A 102 -2.68 3.42 -2.53
CA VAL A 102 -2.00 3.07 -3.77
C VAL A 102 -0.78 2.24 -3.39
N PRO A 103 -0.86 0.90 -3.49
CA PRO A 103 0.26 0.03 -3.13
C PRO A 103 1.46 0.28 -4.05
N GLY A 104 2.65 0.38 -3.45
CA GLY A 104 3.91 0.25 -4.19
C GLY A 104 4.28 -1.21 -4.47
N GLY A 105 5.51 -1.43 -4.95
CA GLY A 105 6.07 -2.78 -5.06
C GLY A 105 6.13 -3.45 -3.70
N THR A 106 5.55 -4.65 -3.56
CA THR A 106 5.51 -5.39 -2.30
C THR A 106 5.54 -6.91 -2.51
N ALA A 107 5.56 -7.66 -1.42
CA ALA A 107 5.70 -9.12 -1.37
C ALA A 107 4.66 -9.74 -0.43
N ALA A 108 4.51 -11.06 -0.54
CA ALA A 108 3.77 -11.88 0.41
C ALA A 108 4.77 -12.76 1.17
N SER A 109 4.49 -13.08 2.44
CA SER A 109 5.32 -14.07 3.15
C SER A 109 5.27 -15.42 2.43
N LEU A 110 6.42 -16.09 2.35
CA LEU A 110 6.56 -17.42 1.77
C LEU A 110 6.69 -18.51 2.83
N LEU A 111 6.67 -18.15 4.12
CA LEU A 111 6.72 -19.12 5.20
C LEU A 111 5.42 -19.91 5.28
N ASP A 112 5.54 -21.16 5.72
CA ASP A 112 4.38 -21.99 6.04
C ASP A 112 3.56 -21.33 7.16
N HIS A 113 2.23 -21.37 7.06
CA HIS A 113 1.36 -20.76 8.06
C HIS A 113 1.45 -21.45 9.44
N ASP A 114 1.88 -22.71 9.49
CA ASP A 114 2.09 -23.47 10.71
C ASP A 114 3.50 -23.26 11.32
N ASP A 115 4.38 -22.52 10.63
CA ASP A 115 5.73 -22.24 11.13
C ASP A 115 5.68 -21.21 12.28
N PRO A 116 6.32 -21.46 13.45
CA PRO A 116 6.30 -20.53 14.58
C PRO A 116 6.63 -19.06 14.27
N PRO A 117 7.65 -18.71 13.45
CA PRO A 117 7.85 -17.32 13.04
C PRO A 117 6.65 -16.74 12.26
N GLN A 118 5.99 -17.52 11.41
CA GLN A 118 4.82 -17.06 10.65
C GLN A 118 3.60 -16.88 11.56
N GLN A 119 3.37 -17.78 12.51
CA GLN A 119 2.31 -17.64 13.53
C GLN A 119 2.49 -16.34 14.35
N ARG A 120 3.72 -16.05 14.76
CA ARG A 120 4.07 -14.82 15.50
C ARG A 120 3.95 -13.54 14.66
N SER A 121 4.09 -13.66 13.34
CA SER A 121 4.03 -12.55 12.38
C SER A 121 2.84 -12.65 11.44
N ALA A 122 1.73 -13.26 11.90
CA ALA A 122 0.56 -13.56 11.07
C ALA A 122 -0.12 -12.33 10.46
N PHE A 123 0.20 -11.12 10.94
CA PHE A 123 -0.17 -9.86 10.30
C PHE A 123 0.36 -9.73 8.85
N THR A 124 1.39 -10.50 8.48
CA THR A 124 1.93 -10.57 7.10
C THR A 124 1.13 -11.48 6.17
N ASN A 125 0.13 -12.22 6.67
CA ASN A 125 -0.68 -13.14 5.86
C ASN A 125 -1.49 -12.43 4.77
N ASN A 126 -1.75 -11.13 4.93
CA ASN A 126 -2.43 -10.26 3.97
C ASN A 126 -1.71 -8.91 3.88
N GLN A 127 -1.82 -8.23 2.73
CA GLN A 127 -1.26 -6.89 2.54
C GLN A 127 -2.16 -5.80 3.11
N ILE A 128 -3.48 -6.00 3.13
CA ILE A 128 -4.41 -5.07 3.79
C ILE A 128 -5.29 -5.86 4.76
N TRP A 129 -5.50 -5.27 5.94
CA TRP A 129 -6.53 -5.63 6.90
C TRP A 129 -7.31 -4.39 7.27
N VAL A 130 -8.58 -4.55 7.65
CA VAL A 130 -9.37 -3.47 8.25
C VAL A 130 -10.07 -4.01 9.47
N THR A 131 -9.91 -3.33 10.59
CA THR A 131 -10.54 -3.67 11.87
C THR A 131 -11.35 -2.47 12.36
N PRO A 132 -12.40 -2.66 13.17
CA PRO A 132 -12.96 -1.54 13.93
C PRO A 132 -11.88 -0.94 14.82
N TYR A 133 -11.96 0.37 15.06
CA TYR A 133 -11.07 1.01 16.02
C TYR A 133 -11.20 0.36 17.41
N ASN A 134 -10.06 0.02 17.99
CA ASN A 134 -9.97 -0.41 19.37
C ASN A 134 -8.68 0.14 19.99
N ARG A 135 -8.83 0.94 21.04
CA ARG A 135 -7.73 1.57 21.76
C ARG A 135 -6.63 0.59 22.22
N THR A 136 -6.95 -0.69 22.47
CA THR A 136 -5.95 -1.67 22.93
C THR A 136 -5.24 -2.40 21.79
N GLU A 137 -5.76 -2.34 20.56
CA GLU A 137 -5.27 -3.08 19.39
C GLU A 137 -4.27 -2.22 18.59
N GLN A 138 -3.07 -2.01 19.14
CA GLN A 138 -2.08 -1.09 18.56
C GLN A 138 -0.92 -1.80 17.83
N TRP A 139 -0.55 -2.99 18.29
CA TRP A 139 0.66 -3.69 17.85
C TRP A 139 0.31 -4.94 17.05
N ALA A 140 0.48 -4.94 15.73
CA ALA A 140 0.01 -6.03 14.87
C ALA A 140 0.61 -7.42 15.20
N GLY A 141 1.80 -7.47 15.81
CA GLY A 141 2.45 -8.69 16.32
C GLY A 141 2.14 -9.02 17.79
N GLY A 142 1.26 -8.26 18.43
CA GLY A 142 0.93 -8.33 19.85
C GLY A 142 1.77 -7.42 20.74
N LEU A 143 1.27 -7.14 21.94
CA LEU A 143 1.94 -6.26 22.91
C LEU A 143 3.32 -6.80 23.32
N PHE A 144 3.45 -8.12 23.45
CA PHE A 144 4.69 -8.79 23.83
C PHE A 144 5.15 -9.76 22.73
N ALA A 145 5.87 -9.22 21.73
CA ALA A 145 6.27 -9.98 20.56
C ALA A 145 7.46 -10.94 20.78
N TYR A 146 8.41 -10.58 21.67
CA TYR A 146 9.59 -11.42 21.94
C TYR A 146 9.17 -12.72 22.64
N GLN A 147 9.52 -13.87 22.06
CA GLN A 147 9.08 -15.20 22.51
C GLN A 147 7.56 -15.39 22.64
N GLY A 148 6.76 -14.48 22.06
CA GLY A 148 5.30 -14.62 21.99
C GLY A 148 4.89 -15.87 21.20
N ARG A 149 3.67 -16.35 21.42
CA ARG A 149 3.12 -17.56 20.78
C ARG A 149 2.27 -17.28 19.54
N GLY A 150 2.08 -16.00 19.18
CA GLY A 150 1.22 -15.58 18.07
C GLY A 150 -0.26 -15.52 18.42
N ASP A 151 -0.60 -15.55 19.71
CA ASP A 151 -1.95 -15.58 20.28
C ASP A 151 -2.59 -14.18 20.47
N ASP A 152 -1.84 -13.10 20.25
CA ASP A 152 -2.30 -11.70 20.35
C ASP A 152 -1.95 -10.90 19.08
N THR A 153 -2.09 -11.48 17.90
CA THR A 153 -1.75 -10.81 16.63
C THR A 153 -2.97 -10.17 15.98
N LEU A 154 -2.75 -9.27 15.00
CA LEU A 154 -3.78 -8.70 14.14
C LEU A 154 -4.66 -9.78 13.49
N ALA A 155 -4.06 -10.91 13.10
CA ALA A 155 -4.79 -12.05 12.56
C ALA A 155 -5.76 -12.64 13.60
N VAL A 156 -5.32 -12.80 14.85
CA VAL A 156 -6.18 -13.28 15.95
C VAL A 156 -7.31 -12.29 16.24
N TRP A 157 -7.04 -11.00 16.27
CA TRP A 157 -8.09 -9.99 16.50
C TRP A 157 -9.15 -10.01 15.40
N SER A 158 -8.70 -10.16 14.14
CA SER A 158 -9.57 -10.21 12.96
C SER A 158 -10.45 -11.46 12.85
N GLU A 159 -10.14 -12.54 13.60
CA GLU A 159 -11.01 -13.72 13.65
C GLU A 159 -12.35 -13.45 14.37
N ARG A 160 -12.44 -12.36 15.14
CA ARG A 160 -13.70 -11.91 15.75
C ARG A 160 -14.73 -11.48 14.70
N ASN A 161 -14.27 -11.20 13.48
CA ASN A 161 -15.09 -10.87 12.31
C ASN A 161 -16.13 -9.78 12.58
N ARG A 162 -15.70 -8.72 13.25
CA ARG A 162 -16.54 -7.59 13.68
C ARG A 162 -17.06 -6.80 12.47
N PRO A 163 -18.21 -6.11 12.61
CA PRO A 163 -18.70 -5.21 11.56
C PRO A 163 -17.78 -3.99 11.39
N ILE A 164 -17.53 -3.59 10.15
CA ILE A 164 -16.64 -2.46 9.77
C ILE A 164 -17.31 -1.48 8.77
N GLU A 165 -18.56 -1.70 8.40
CA GLU A 165 -19.30 -0.81 7.51
C GLU A 165 -19.90 0.36 8.31
N ASN A 166 -19.58 1.58 7.90
CA ASN A 166 -20.06 2.83 8.50
C ASN A 166 -19.77 2.93 10.00
N THR A 167 -18.53 2.60 10.39
CA THR A 167 -18.01 2.67 11.76
C THR A 167 -16.60 3.26 11.77
N ASP A 168 -16.11 3.57 12.96
CA ASP A 168 -14.69 3.87 13.18
C ASP A 168 -13.82 2.65 12.85
N ILE A 169 -12.88 2.81 11.92
CA ILE A 169 -12.08 1.72 11.35
C ILE A 169 -10.61 2.11 11.21
N VAL A 170 -9.74 1.14 11.48
CA VAL A 170 -8.30 1.23 11.25
C VAL A 170 -7.93 0.36 10.06
N LEU A 171 -7.21 0.95 9.10
CA LEU A 171 -6.60 0.21 8.00
C LEU A 171 -5.18 -0.19 8.38
N TRP A 172 -4.84 -1.46 8.20
CA TRP A 172 -3.49 -1.98 8.38
C TRP A 172 -2.91 -2.31 7.02
N TYR A 173 -1.80 -1.66 6.64
CA TYR A 173 -1.13 -1.92 5.37
C TYR A 173 0.24 -2.55 5.62
N THR A 174 0.49 -3.72 5.04
CA THR A 174 1.78 -4.43 5.15
C THR A 174 2.57 -4.26 3.86
N LEU A 175 3.71 -3.58 3.98
CA LEU A 175 4.74 -3.47 2.96
C LEU A 175 5.82 -4.51 3.23
N GLY A 176 6.44 -5.04 2.18
CA GLY A 176 7.57 -5.95 2.34
C GLY A 176 8.25 -6.35 1.05
N PHE A 177 9.43 -6.94 1.18
CA PHE A 177 10.26 -7.42 0.07
C PHE A 177 11.12 -8.61 0.50
N HIS A 178 11.49 -9.43 -0.48
CA HIS A 178 12.44 -10.53 -0.32
C HIS A 178 13.85 -10.04 -0.63
N HIS A 179 14.80 -10.31 0.26
CA HIS A 179 16.19 -9.90 0.09
C HIS A 179 17.08 -11.12 -0.14
N ILE A 180 17.65 -11.20 -1.33
CA ILE A 180 18.73 -12.13 -1.68
C ILE A 180 20.01 -11.27 -1.72
N PRO A 181 20.84 -11.28 -0.66
CA PRO A 181 21.98 -10.38 -0.59
C PRO A 181 22.96 -10.60 -1.76
N CYS A 182 23.54 -9.51 -2.25
CA CYS A 182 24.56 -9.49 -3.29
C CYS A 182 25.86 -8.82 -2.80
N GLN A 183 26.90 -8.77 -3.65
CA GLN A 183 28.21 -8.25 -3.27
C GLN A 183 28.19 -6.75 -3.00
N GLU A 184 27.36 -6.00 -3.73
CA GLU A 184 27.14 -4.57 -3.56
C GLU A 184 26.54 -4.21 -2.20
N ASP A 185 25.92 -5.18 -1.50
CA ASP A 185 25.37 -4.96 -0.16
C ASP A 185 26.45 -4.99 0.94
N PHE A 186 27.68 -5.39 0.60
CA PHE A 186 28.79 -5.57 1.54
C PHE A 186 29.91 -4.54 1.31
N PRO A 187 30.54 -4.01 2.38
CA PRO A 187 30.25 -4.23 3.80
C PRO A 187 29.05 -3.44 4.33
N ILE A 188 28.52 -2.52 3.52
CA ILE A 188 27.39 -1.67 3.84
C ILE A 188 26.49 -1.60 2.61
N MET A 189 25.20 -1.86 2.82
CA MET A 189 24.19 -1.88 1.77
C MET A 189 23.85 -0.45 1.30
N PRO A 190 23.80 -0.19 -0.03
CA PRO A 190 23.19 1.01 -0.57
C PRO A 190 21.72 1.12 -0.19
N THR A 191 21.18 2.35 -0.19
CA THR A 191 19.78 2.57 0.19
C THR A 191 18.82 1.84 -0.74
N LEU A 192 18.01 0.95 -0.17
CA LEU A 192 16.81 0.41 -0.81
C LEU A 192 15.59 1.23 -0.35
N SER A 193 14.76 1.65 -1.30
CA SER A 193 13.56 2.47 -1.02
C SER A 193 12.28 1.72 -1.35
N SER A 194 11.27 1.86 -0.51
CA SER A 194 9.91 1.38 -0.77
C SER A 194 8.91 2.37 -0.20
N SER A 195 7.76 2.51 -0.87
CA SER A 195 6.75 3.50 -0.49
C SER A 195 5.37 3.06 -0.98
N PHE A 196 4.35 3.73 -0.47
CA PHE A 196 2.98 3.66 -0.94
C PHE A 196 2.36 5.04 -0.76
N ASP A 197 1.27 5.31 -1.48
CA ASP A 197 0.60 6.61 -1.40
C ASP A 197 -0.79 6.49 -0.80
N LEU A 198 -1.15 7.51 -0.03
CA LEU A 198 -2.54 7.79 0.34
C LEU A 198 -3.02 8.92 -0.55
N LYS A 199 -3.91 8.60 -1.49
CA LYS A 199 -4.35 9.52 -2.52
C LYS A 199 -5.81 9.92 -2.33
N PRO A 200 -6.16 11.22 -2.33
CA PRO A 200 -7.55 11.65 -2.29
C PRO A 200 -8.34 11.04 -3.46
N VAL A 201 -9.55 10.56 -3.20
CA VAL A 201 -10.50 10.07 -4.22
C VAL A 201 -11.87 10.67 -3.95
N ASN A 202 -12.29 11.58 -4.83
CA ASN A 202 -13.53 12.36 -4.70
C ASN A 202 -13.66 13.17 -3.40
N PHE A 203 -12.56 13.35 -2.65
CA PHE A 203 -12.53 14.14 -1.42
C PHE A 203 -12.76 15.64 -1.72
N PHE A 204 -12.13 16.14 -2.78
CA PHE A 204 -12.28 17.52 -3.25
C PHE A 204 -13.27 17.59 -4.42
N GLU A 205 -13.92 18.73 -4.58
CA GLU A 205 -14.83 19.02 -5.71
C GLU A 205 -14.11 19.04 -7.07
N SER A 206 -12.81 19.34 -7.07
CA SER A 206 -11.97 19.38 -8.26
C SER A 206 -10.51 19.19 -7.88
N ASN A 207 -9.58 19.33 -8.83
CA ASN A 207 -8.16 19.24 -8.57
C ASN A 207 -7.71 20.30 -7.52
N PRO A 208 -7.23 19.89 -6.32
CA PRO A 208 -6.94 20.83 -5.23
C PRO A 208 -5.74 21.75 -5.52
N ILE A 209 -4.87 21.41 -6.50
CA ILE A 209 -3.71 22.22 -6.86
C ILE A 209 -3.96 23.18 -8.03
N LEU A 210 -5.19 23.27 -8.56
CA LEU A 210 -5.46 24.10 -9.74
C LEU A 210 -5.13 25.59 -9.50
N GLY A 211 -5.17 26.06 -8.26
CA GLY A 211 -4.80 27.42 -7.87
C GLY A 211 -3.40 27.57 -7.25
N ALA A 212 -2.60 26.50 -7.22
CA ALA A 212 -1.26 26.55 -6.62
C ALA A 212 -0.28 27.27 -7.56
N ALA A 213 0.53 28.17 -7.00
CA ALA A 213 1.65 28.75 -7.73
C ALA A 213 2.72 27.67 -7.99
N PRO A 214 3.48 27.76 -9.11
CA PRO A 214 4.64 26.89 -9.33
C PRO A 214 5.66 27.03 -8.20
N THR A 215 6.31 25.93 -7.84
CA THR A 215 7.32 25.91 -6.78
C THR A 215 8.59 26.64 -7.21
N PHE A 216 8.97 26.53 -8.48
CA PHE A 216 10.10 27.25 -9.06
C PHE A 216 9.68 28.15 -10.23
N GLU A 217 10.36 29.27 -10.37
CA GLU A 217 10.12 30.28 -11.42
C GLU A 217 10.26 29.71 -12.86
N LYS A 218 10.97 28.58 -13.02
CA LYS A 218 11.25 27.92 -14.30
C LYS A 218 10.40 26.66 -14.55
N ASP A 219 9.48 26.31 -13.66
CA ASP A 219 8.62 25.12 -13.85
C ASP A 219 7.59 25.31 -14.96
N LEU A 220 7.35 26.56 -15.37
CA LEU A 220 6.47 26.86 -16.49
C LEU A 220 7.23 26.73 -17.82
N PRO A 221 6.71 25.96 -18.80
CA PRO A 221 7.31 25.92 -20.12
C PRO A 221 7.26 27.32 -20.73
N VAL A 222 8.43 27.91 -20.95
CA VAL A 222 8.57 29.14 -21.73
C VAL A 222 8.39 28.76 -23.19
N CYS A 223 7.25 29.09 -23.79
CA CYS A 223 7.06 28.98 -25.23
C CYS A 223 8.12 29.82 -25.94
N LYS A 224 9.18 29.17 -26.43
CA LYS A 224 10.13 29.76 -27.35
C LYS A 224 9.76 29.31 -28.76
N LEU A 225 9.65 30.25 -29.68
CA LEU A 225 9.63 29.93 -31.11
C LEU A 225 10.98 29.30 -31.46
N THR A 226 11.00 28.00 -31.74
CA THR A 226 12.18 27.32 -32.26
C THR A 226 12.00 27.11 -33.76
N ASP A 227 12.77 27.86 -34.56
CA ASP A 227 13.03 27.57 -35.96
C ASP A 227 13.98 26.36 -36.06
N SER A 228 13.46 25.15 -35.89
CA SER A 228 14.05 23.90 -36.42
C SER A 228 13.23 22.70 -35.95
N GLY A 229 12.84 21.86 -36.90
CA GLY A 229 12.27 20.56 -36.60
C GLY A 229 13.34 19.63 -36.05
N ASP A 230 13.04 18.94 -34.94
CA ASP A 230 13.24 17.50 -34.82
C ASP A 230 12.72 16.95 -33.48
N GLN A 231 12.14 15.75 -33.58
CA GLN A 231 11.83 14.74 -32.56
C GLN A 231 10.95 15.11 -31.35
N ILE A 232 9.68 14.67 -31.43
CA ILE A 232 8.81 14.46 -30.27
C ILE A 232 9.18 13.10 -29.66
N SER A 233 9.95 13.11 -28.57
CA SER A 233 10.02 11.96 -27.66
C SER A 233 8.73 11.93 -26.82
N MET A 234 7.86 10.95 -27.06
CA MET A 234 6.75 10.64 -26.17
C MET A 234 7.30 9.87 -24.95
N ALA A 235 7.86 10.60 -23.99
CA ALA A 235 7.78 10.15 -22.62
C ALA A 235 6.34 10.41 -22.14
N LEU A 236 5.65 9.37 -21.67
CA LEU A 236 4.40 9.54 -20.92
C LEU A 236 4.75 10.17 -19.57
N ILE A 237 5.08 11.46 -19.58
CA ILE A 237 5.18 12.28 -18.38
C ILE A 237 3.74 12.70 -18.10
N ILE A 238 3.08 12.05 -17.14
CA ILE A 238 1.87 12.57 -16.52
C ILE A 238 2.38 13.57 -15.47
N PRO A 239 2.40 14.91 -15.72
CA PRO A 239 3.07 15.87 -14.85
C PRO A 239 2.18 16.27 -13.65
N TYR A 240 1.32 15.36 -13.18
CA TYR A 240 0.36 15.64 -12.10
C TYR A 240 0.88 15.28 -10.70
N GLN A 241 2.17 15.01 -10.55
CA GLN A 241 2.80 14.83 -9.25
C GLN A 241 3.48 16.15 -8.83
N CYS A 242 2.66 17.17 -8.59
CA CYS A 242 3.04 18.28 -7.72
C CYS A 242 2.55 17.90 -6.32
N GLU A 243 3.47 17.75 -5.38
CA GLU A 243 3.28 17.15 -4.05
C GLU A 243 2.16 17.83 -3.22
N VAL A 244 0.93 17.33 -3.35
CA VAL A 244 -0.08 17.31 -2.26
C VAL A 244 -0.31 15.85 -1.82
N GLU A 245 0.60 14.97 -2.22
CA GLU A 245 0.68 13.62 -1.67
C GLU A 245 1.44 13.75 -0.35
N ARG A 246 0.79 13.41 0.78
CA ARG A 246 1.55 12.95 1.94
C ARG A 246 2.14 11.60 1.52
N VAL A 247 3.25 11.65 0.79
CA VAL A 247 3.99 10.45 0.44
C VAL A 247 4.61 9.95 1.73
N MET A 248 4.14 8.82 2.24
CA MET A 248 4.84 8.12 3.30
C MET A 248 6.01 7.37 2.67
N LYS A 249 7.06 8.12 2.33
CA LYS A 249 8.36 7.56 1.92
C LYS A 249 9.01 6.97 3.17
N LEU A 250 8.92 5.65 3.33
CA LEU A 250 9.69 4.96 4.35
C LEU A 250 11.11 4.74 3.84
N PHE A 251 12.06 5.53 4.35
CA PHE A 251 13.47 5.23 4.22
C PHE A 251 13.84 4.20 5.29
N ILE A 252 13.93 2.93 4.92
CA ILE A 252 14.44 1.90 5.83
C ILE A 252 15.98 1.94 5.75
N LEU A 253 16.59 2.76 6.61
CA LEU A 253 18.06 2.78 6.74
C LEU A 253 18.50 1.63 7.66
N LEU A 254 18.59 0.43 7.11
CA LEU A 254 19.10 -0.74 7.84
C LEU A 254 20.63 -0.62 7.98
N HIS A 255 21.09 -0.05 9.09
CA HIS A 255 22.49 -0.17 9.49
C HIS A 255 22.72 -1.58 10.05
N PHE A 256 23.25 -2.47 9.22
CA PHE A 256 23.80 -3.74 9.68
C PHE A 256 25.14 -3.46 10.36
N MET A 257 25.18 -3.47 11.69
CA MET A 257 26.45 -3.60 12.40
C MET A 257 26.92 -5.06 12.27
N PRO A 258 28.18 -5.31 11.87
CA PRO A 258 28.70 -6.67 11.84
C PRO A 258 28.69 -7.22 13.27
N SER A 259 28.00 -8.34 13.48
CA SER A 259 28.19 -9.12 14.69
C SER A 259 29.61 -9.69 14.64
N VAL A 260 30.53 -9.08 15.37
CA VAL A 260 31.87 -9.63 15.59
C VAL A 260 31.72 -10.78 16.59
N GLY A 261 31.30 -11.94 16.09
CA GLY A 261 31.32 -13.20 16.84
C GLY A 261 32.69 -13.84 16.70
N GLY A 262 33.59 -13.51 17.62
CA GLY A 262 34.81 -14.28 17.83
C GLY A 262 34.47 -15.62 18.49
N PHE A 263 34.91 -16.70 17.85
CA PHE A 263 35.25 -17.95 18.55
C PHE A 263 36.74 -17.91 18.88
#